data_AF-A0A935VXM5-F1
#
_entry.id   AF-A0A935VXM5-F1
#
_cell.length_a   1.000
_cell.length_b   1.000
_cell.length_c   1.000
_cell.angle_alpha   90.00
_cell.angle_beta   90.00
_cell.angle_gamma   90.00
#
_symmetry.space_group_name_H-M   'P 1'
#
loop_
_entity.id
_entity.type
_entity.pdbx_description
1 polymer ?
#
loop_
_entity_poly.entity_id
_entity_poly.type
_entity_poly.pdbx_seq_one_letter_code
_entity_poly.pdbx_strand_id
1 'polypeptide(L)'
;MKKTDVLDMGVNSDFVRRLDRTFEHEMMSDVARRLGIPHATVRNYYQGRLPAPEVLIKIANVTNVSLNWLLTGKGEMYGNQKPAIGLGRFLEDKITEIVDKRLAALGHPTVREFGSIDAFDIERAISRFDDPIRIMNEWHIFEGRECPSDYGIVFFRGWEKFTDDEKIAAVTDAKRVLDRSAQTKAC
;
A
#
# COMPACT_ATOMS: atom_id res chain seq x y z
N MET A 1 56.03 -1.71 -18.72
CA MET A 1 54.88 -0.88 -18.30
C MET A 1 53.59 -1.65 -18.57
N LYS A 2 53.01 -2.29 -17.54
CA LYS A 2 51.59 -2.65 -17.48
C LYS A 2 51.17 -2.36 -16.04
N LYS A 3 50.44 -1.25 -15.86
CA LYS A 3 49.74 -0.90 -14.63
C LYS A 3 48.45 -1.70 -14.67
N THR A 4 48.35 -2.74 -13.86
CA THR A 4 47.07 -3.40 -13.60
C THR A 4 47.04 -3.81 -12.13
N ASP A 5 46.00 -3.33 -11.46
CA ASP A 5 45.27 -4.01 -10.40
C ASP A 5 45.84 -4.02 -8.98
N VAL A 6 45.58 -2.92 -8.26
CA VAL A 6 45.55 -2.92 -6.78
C VAL A 6 44.13 -2.67 -6.24
N LEU A 7 43.13 -2.44 -7.10
CA LEU A 7 41.75 -2.11 -6.72
C LEU A 7 40.75 -3.28 -6.85
N ASP A 8 41.16 -4.44 -7.38
CA ASP A 8 40.24 -5.53 -7.76
C ASP A 8 40.10 -6.67 -6.71
N MET A 9 40.97 -6.73 -5.69
CA MET A 9 40.91 -7.80 -4.67
C MET A 9 39.84 -7.58 -3.59
N GLY A 10 39.38 -6.34 -3.38
CA GLY A 10 38.39 -6.02 -2.34
C GLY A 10 36.93 -6.09 -2.81
N VAL A 11 36.66 -5.81 -4.09
CA VAL A 11 35.29 -5.67 -4.62
C VAL A 11 34.64 -7.04 -4.89
N ASN A 12 35.43 -8.01 -5.33
CA ASN A 12 34.92 -9.35 -5.66
C ASN A 12 34.56 -10.18 -4.42
N SER A 13 35.27 -10.02 -3.30
CA SER A 13 34.94 -10.72 -2.05
C SER A 13 33.62 -10.25 -1.46
N ASP A 14 33.31 -8.97 -1.61
CA ASP A 14 32.04 -8.37 -1.20
C ASP A 14 30.86 -8.87 -2.04
N PHE A 15 31.03 -9.00 -3.36
CA PHE A 15 30.04 -9.63 -4.23
C PHE A 15 29.81 -11.10 -3.84
N VAL A 16 30.88 -11.88 -3.66
CA VAL A 16 30.79 -13.29 -3.26
C VAL A 16 30.03 -13.45 -1.94
N ARG A 17 30.31 -12.61 -0.95
CA ARG A 17 29.59 -12.63 0.34
C ARG A 17 28.10 -12.35 0.16
N ARG A 18 27.71 -11.42 -0.71
CA ARG A 18 26.29 -11.12 -0.99
C ARG A 18 25.63 -12.23 -1.80
N LEU A 19 26.35 -12.83 -2.75
CA LEU A 19 25.89 -13.98 -3.52
C LEU A 19 25.61 -15.16 -2.59
N ASP A 20 26.53 -15.46 -1.68
CA ASP A 20 26.38 -16.53 -0.69
C ASP A 20 25.17 -16.30 0.23
N ARG A 21 25.00 -15.07 0.71
CA ARG A 21 23.83 -14.65 1.50
C ARG A 21 22.51 -14.77 0.73
N THR A 22 22.52 -14.55 -0.59
CA THR A 22 21.33 -14.62 -1.45
C THR A 22 20.78 -16.04 -1.56
N PHE A 23 21.64 -17.05 -1.39
CA PHE A 23 21.26 -18.46 -1.41
C PHE A 23 21.26 -19.10 -0.02
N GLU A 24 21.21 -18.30 1.05
CA GLU A 24 21.15 -18.80 2.44
C GLU A 24 22.26 -19.80 2.77
N HIS A 25 23.47 -19.60 2.21
CA HIS A 25 24.62 -20.49 2.37
C HIS A 25 24.40 -21.93 1.83
N GLU A 26 23.54 -22.09 0.82
CA GLU A 26 23.41 -23.35 0.08
C GLU A 26 24.73 -23.81 -0.57
N MET A 27 24.86 -25.12 -0.78
CA MET A 27 26.01 -25.67 -1.51
C MET A 27 25.96 -25.24 -2.98
N MET A 28 27.14 -25.04 -3.59
CA MET A 28 27.26 -24.62 -5.00
C MET A 28 26.52 -25.55 -5.97
N SER A 29 26.38 -26.84 -5.64
CA SER A 29 25.58 -27.81 -6.39
C SER A 29 24.09 -27.48 -6.41
N ASP A 30 23.53 -27.06 -5.28
CA ASP A 30 22.13 -26.70 -5.17
C ASP A 30 21.86 -25.35 -5.87
N VAL A 31 22.78 -24.40 -5.72
CA VAL A 31 22.76 -23.13 -6.46
C VAL A 31 22.79 -23.37 -7.97
N ALA A 32 23.65 -24.27 -8.45
CA ALA A 32 23.73 -24.64 -9.87
C ALA A 32 22.42 -25.25 -10.37
N ARG A 33 21.78 -26.13 -9.57
CA ARG A 33 20.48 -26.73 -9.88
C ARG A 33 19.37 -25.68 -9.91
N ARG A 34 19.28 -24.79 -8.91
CA ARG A 34 18.28 -23.72 -8.82
C ARG A 34 18.41 -22.74 -9.99
N LEU A 35 19.63 -22.39 -10.37
CA LEU A 35 19.90 -21.51 -11.49
C LEU A 35 19.88 -22.23 -12.85
N GLY A 36 19.86 -23.56 -12.89
CA GLY A 36 19.95 -24.32 -14.14
C GLY A 36 21.17 -23.95 -14.98
N ILE A 37 22.35 -23.83 -14.35
CA ILE A 37 23.63 -23.53 -15.00
C ILE A 37 24.71 -24.52 -14.57
N PRO A 38 25.79 -24.71 -15.36
CA PRO A 38 26.84 -25.66 -15.01
C PRO A 38 27.50 -25.33 -13.66
N HIS A 39 27.79 -26.37 -12.86
CA HIS A 39 28.45 -26.21 -11.55
C HIS A 39 29.78 -25.47 -11.64
N ALA A 40 30.56 -25.71 -12.70
CA ALA A 40 31.82 -24.98 -12.95
C ALA A 40 31.60 -23.47 -13.09
N THR A 41 30.48 -23.05 -13.67
CA THR A 41 30.11 -21.64 -13.83
C THR A 41 29.78 -21.01 -12.47
N VAL A 42 29.01 -21.70 -11.63
CA VAL A 42 28.73 -21.25 -10.25
C VAL A 42 30.02 -21.13 -9.46
N ARG A 43 30.89 -22.15 -9.51
CA ARG A 43 32.20 -22.13 -8.84
C ARG A 43 33.02 -20.90 -9.21
N ASN A 44 33.05 -20.52 -10.50
CA ASN A 44 33.76 -19.32 -10.93
C ASN A 44 33.21 -18.04 -10.26
N TYR A 45 31.90 -17.97 -10.02
CA TYR A 45 31.29 -16.81 -9.36
C TYR A 45 31.70 -16.71 -7.89
N TYR A 46 31.71 -17.83 -7.17
CA TYR A 46 32.22 -17.89 -5.79
C TYR A 46 33.74 -17.65 -5.69
N GLN A 47 34.47 -17.79 -6.80
CA GLN A 47 35.88 -17.41 -6.91
C GLN A 47 36.09 -15.93 -7.26
N GLY A 48 35.01 -15.14 -7.35
CA GLY A 48 35.06 -13.70 -7.60
C GLY A 48 34.82 -13.29 -9.04
N ARG A 49 34.49 -14.20 -9.96
CA ARG A 49 34.12 -13.81 -11.32
C ARG A 49 32.71 -13.21 -11.31
N LEU A 50 32.54 -12.01 -11.87
CA LEU A 50 31.20 -11.44 -12.03
C LEU A 50 30.37 -12.23 -13.06
N PRO A 51 29.09 -12.56 -12.76
CA PRO A 51 28.20 -13.18 -13.72
C PRO A 51 27.83 -12.22 -14.87
N ALA A 52 27.48 -12.78 -16.01
CA ALA A 52 26.94 -12.01 -17.13
C ALA A 52 25.55 -11.44 -16.77
N PRO A 53 25.09 -10.34 -17.41
CA PRO A 53 23.79 -9.72 -17.14
C PRO A 53 22.61 -10.70 -17.15
N GLU A 54 22.61 -11.68 -18.05
CA GLU A 54 21.56 -12.69 -18.17
C GLU A 54 21.50 -13.59 -16.94
N VAL A 55 22.67 -13.93 -16.37
CA VAL A 55 22.77 -14.74 -15.15
C VAL A 55 22.40 -13.92 -13.92
N LEU A 56 22.77 -12.64 -13.88
CA LEU A 56 22.35 -11.72 -12.83
C LEU A 56 20.81 -11.62 -12.77
N ILE A 57 20.16 -11.39 -13.91
CA ILE A 57 18.70 -11.36 -14.02
C ILE A 57 18.11 -12.69 -13.54
N LYS A 58 18.71 -13.82 -13.91
CA LYS A 58 18.27 -15.14 -13.47
C LYS A 58 18.36 -15.31 -11.95
N ILE A 59 19.45 -14.86 -11.33
CA ILE A 59 19.61 -14.85 -9.87
C ILE A 59 18.49 -14.03 -9.25
N ALA A 60 18.29 -12.79 -9.71
CA ALA A 60 17.23 -11.92 -9.20
C ALA A 60 15.83 -12.54 -9.32
N ASN A 61 15.52 -13.21 -10.43
CA ASN A 61 14.22 -13.86 -10.62
C ASN A 61 14.02 -15.08 -9.72
N VAL A 62 15.08 -15.84 -9.41
CA VAL A 62 15.00 -17.04 -8.58
C VAL A 62 14.97 -16.72 -7.09
N THR A 63 15.62 -15.63 -6.67
CA THR A 63 15.78 -15.28 -5.25
C THR A 63 15.03 -14.01 -4.84
N ASN A 64 14.42 -13.30 -5.79
CA ASN A 64 13.76 -12.01 -5.60
C ASN A 64 14.68 -10.92 -5.00
N VAL A 65 16.01 -11.07 -5.17
CA VAL A 65 17.00 -10.12 -4.68
C VAL A 65 17.21 -8.98 -5.67
N SER A 66 17.34 -7.76 -5.13
CA SER A 66 17.67 -6.56 -5.87
C SER A 66 19.06 -6.67 -6.50
N LEU A 67 19.14 -6.50 -7.82
CA LEU A 67 20.42 -6.45 -8.55
C LEU A 67 21.32 -5.34 -8.04
N ASN A 68 20.75 -4.18 -7.69
CA ASN A 68 21.51 -3.06 -7.15
C ASN A 68 22.18 -3.44 -5.82
N TRP A 69 21.44 -4.11 -4.93
CA TRP A 69 22.00 -4.59 -3.66
C TRP A 69 23.04 -5.68 -3.89
N LEU A 70 22.77 -6.65 -4.77
CA LEU A 70 23.69 -7.75 -5.05
C LEU A 70 25.04 -7.24 -5.59
N LEU A 71 25.01 -6.28 -6.52
CA LEU A 71 26.22 -5.76 -7.15
C LEU A 71 26.94 -4.72 -6.28
N THR A 72 26.21 -3.80 -5.66
CA THR A 72 26.82 -2.62 -5.00
C THR A 72 26.78 -2.66 -3.48
N GLY A 73 25.97 -3.54 -2.89
CA GLY A 73 25.68 -3.56 -1.45
C GLY A 73 24.80 -2.41 -0.98
N LYS A 74 24.28 -1.56 -1.88
CA LYS A 74 23.45 -0.40 -1.54
C LYS A 74 21.96 -0.70 -1.73
N GLY A 75 21.13 -0.09 -0.89
CA GLY A 75 19.67 -0.24 -0.93
C GLY A 75 19.18 -1.51 -0.22
N GLU A 76 17.92 -1.87 -0.45
CA GLU A 76 17.29 -3.04 0.15
C GLU A 76 17.66 -4.34 -0.60
N MET A 77 17.89 -5.41 0.16
CA MET A 77 18.23 -6.73 -0.37
C MET A 77 17.11 -7.30 -1.23
N TYR A 78 15.88 -7.21 -0.75
CA TYR A 78 14.71 -7.61 -1.51
C TYR A 78 14.18 -6.39 -2.22
N GLY A 79 14.10 -6.46 -3.54
CA GLY A 79 13.42 -5.42 -4.29
C GLY A 79 11.94 -5.48 -3.94
N ASN A 80 11.35 -4.34 -3.59
CA ASN A 80 9.90 -4.17 -3.47
C ASN A 80 9.24 -4.22 -4.86
N GLN A 81 9.69 -5.15 -5.71
CA GLN A 81 9.14 -5.38 -7.02
C GLN A 81 7.78 -6.03 -6.79
N LYS A 82 6.74 -5.19 -6.74
CA LYS A 82 5.42 -5.62 -7.18
C LYS A 82 5.66 -6.36 -8.50
N PRO A 83 5.42 -7.67 -8.57
CA PRO A 83 5.75 -8.42 -9.76
C PRO A 83 5.07 -7.74 -10.95
N ALA A 84 5.85 -7.36 -11.96
CA ALA A 84 5.36 -6.66 -13.15
C ALA A 84 4.52 -7.58 -14.07
N ILE A 85 4.11 -8.75 -13.58
CA ILE A 85 3.39 -9.76 -14.33
C ILE A 85 2.21 -10.19 -13.48
N GLY A 86 1.01 -9.72 -13.82
CA GLY A 86 -0.32 -10.34 -13.67
C GLY A 86 -0.74 -11.04 -12.36
N LEU A 87 0.13 -11.13 -11.38
CA LEU A 87 -0.04 -11.86 -10.13
C LEU A 87 -1.01 -11.15 -9.21
N GLY A 88 -1.15 -9.82 -9.34
CA GLY A 88 -2.23 -9.08 -8.67
C GLY A 88 -3.59 -9.68 -9.02
N ARG A 89 -3.89 -9.80 -10.33
CA ARG A 89 -5.14 -10.39 -10.80
C ARG A 89 -5.28 -11.87 -10.40
N PHE A 90 -4.23 -12.67 -10.56
CA PHE A 90 -4.28 -14.09 -10.19
C PHE A 90 -4.45 -14.30 -8.67
N LEU A 91 -3.82 -13.46 -7.85
CA LEU A 91 -3.93 -13.49 -6.40
C LEU A 91 -5.31 -13.00 -5.96
N GLU A 92 -5.82 -11.94 -6.56
CA GLU A 92 -7.20 -11.46 -6.36
C GLU A 92 -8.21 -12.55 -6.70
N ASP A 93 -8.08 -13.18 -7.87
CA ASP A 93 -8.94 -14.29 -8.30
C ASP A 93 -8.87 -15.47 -7.30
N LYS A 94 -7.67 -15.81 -6.82
CA LYS A 94 -7.49 -16.87 -5.81
C LYS A 94 -8.00 -16.50 -4.43
N ILE A 95 -7.86 -15.25 -4.01
CA ILE A 95 -8.42 -14.76 -2.75
C ILE A 95 -9.93 -14.86 -2.81
N THR A 96 -10.56 -14.37 -3.87
CA THR A 96 -12.02 -14.48 -4.08
C THR A 96 -12.49 -15.93 -4.03
N GLU A 97 -11.82 -16.83 -4.75
CA GLU A 97 -12.18 -18.25 -4.76
C GLU A 97 -12.09 -18.89 -3.35
N ILE A 98 -11.06 -18.54 -2.58
CA ILE A 98 -10.87 -19.06 -1.22
C ILE A 98 -11.93 -18.51 -0.27
N VAL A 99 -12.24 -17.21 -0.37
CA VAL A 99 -13.25 -16.55 0.46
C VAL A 99 -14.63 -17.14 0.20
N ASP A 100 -15.03 -17.29 -1.07
CA ASP A 100 -16.33 -17.86 -1.44
C ASP A 100 -16.49 -19.30 -0.93
N LYS A 101 -15.46 -20.13 -1.10
CA LYS A 101 -15.46 -21.50 -0.59
C LYS A 101 -15.57 -21.57 0.93
N ARG A 102 -14.91 -20.67 1.65
CA ARG A 102 -14.97 -20.62 3.12
C ARG A 102 -16.30 -20.08 3.62
N LEU A 103 -16.88 -19.08 2.95
CA LEU A 103 -18.21 -18.54 3.28
C LEU A 103 -19.30 -19.58 3.07
N ALA A 104 -19.27 -20.29 1.93
CA ALA A 104 -20.21 -21.37 1.65
C ALA A 104 -20.12 -22.51 2.68
N ALA A 105 -18.90 -22.85 3.14
CA ALA A 105 -18.68 -23.88 4.14
C ALA A 105 -19.12 -23.48 5.57
N LEU A 106 -19.20 -22.18 5.87
CA LEU A 106 -19.57 -21.68 7.19
C LEU A 106 -21.08 -21.49 7.39
N GLY A 107 -21.91 -21.70 6.36
CA GLY A 107 -23.38 -21.60 6.46
C GLY A 107 -23.88 -20.25 6.97
N HIS A 108 -23.02 -19.23 6.97
CA HIS A 108 -23.36 -17.91 7.44
C HIS A 108 -24.06 -17.19 6.28
N PRO A 109 -25.28 -16.65 6.47
CA PRO A 109 -25.89 -15.81 5.46
C PRO A 109 -24.93 -14.66 5.15
N THR A 110 -24.46 -14.67 3.90
CA THR A 110 -23.56 -13.69 3.35
C THR A 110 -24.26 -12.35 3.28
N VAL A 111 -23.47 -11.29 3.53
CA VAL A 111 -23.86 -9.89 3.44
C VAL A 111 -24.80 -9.45 4.57
N ARG A 112 -24.22 -8.95 5.67
CA ARG A 112 -24.85 -7.78 6.31
C ARG A 112 -24.87 -6.73 5.21
N GLU A 113 -26.04 -6.31 4.76
CA GLU A 113 -26.19 -5.09 3.97
C GLU A 113 -25.50 -3.97 4.74
N PHE A 114 -24.23 -3.71 4.41
CA PHE A 114 -23.69 -2.39 4.67
C PHE A 114 -24.47 -1.50 3.71
N GLY A 115 -25.48 -0.82 4.27
CA GLY A 115 -26.20 0.22 3.55
C GLY A 115 -25.19 1.13 2.85
N SER A 116 -25.59 1.65 1.69
CA SER A 116 -24.84 2.56 0.84
C SER A 116 -23.79 3.35 1.62
N ILE A 117 -22.52 3.17 1.27
CA ILE A 117 -21.54 4.21 1.59
C ILE A 117 -22.05 5.45 0.84
N ASP A 118 -21.97 6.63 1.48
CA ASP A 118 -22.13 7.96 0.88
C ASP A 118 -23.39 8.79 1.24
N ALA A 119 -23.90 8.71 2.47
CA ALA A 119 -24.63 9.85 3.05
C ALA A 119 -24.38 9.94 4.57
N PHE A 120 -24.06 11.15 5.05
CA PHE A 120 -24.02 11.43 6.48
C PHE A 120 -25.45 11.37 7.04
N ASP A 121 -25.67 10.52 8.04
CA ASP A 121 -26.97 10.35 8.70
C ASP A 121 -27.19 11.49 9.71
N ILE A 122 -27.88 12.54 9.26
CA ILE A 122 -28.15 13.77 10.03
C ILE A 122 -29.08 13.47 11.21
N GLU A 123 -30.10 12.64 11.01
CA GLU A 123 -31.08 12.27 12.04
C GLU A 123 -30.39 11.60 13.23
N ARG A 124 -29.51 10.65 12.92
CA ARG A 124 -28.69 9.97 13.93
C ARG A 124 -27.73 10.93 14.64
N ALA A 125 -27.17 11.91 13.93
CA ALA A 125 -26.29 12.90 14.50
C ALA A 125 -27.03 13.86 15.46
N ILE A 126 -28.23 14.31 15.10
CA ILE A 126 -29.10 15.13 15.95
C ILE A 126 -29.46 14.37 17.22
N SER A 127 -29.94 13.13 17.10
CA SER A 127 -30.28 12.29 18.25
C SER A 127 -29.11 12.04 19.20
N ARG A 128 -27.86 12.03 18.68
CA ARG A 128 -26.67 11.70 19.46
C ARG A 128 -26.06 12.90 20.17
N PHE A 129 -26.08 14.08 19.54
CA PHE A 129 -25.32 15.23 20.01
C PHE A 129 -26.17 16.45 20.36
N ASP A 130 -27.34 16.61 19.74
CA ASP A 130 -28.24 17.77 19.85
C ASP A 130 -27.55 19.15 19.88
N ASP A 131 -26.39 19.25 19.24
CA ASP A 131 -25.57 20.45 19.15
C ASP A 131 -25.22 20.69 17.68
N PRO A 132 -25.72 21.78 17.07
CA PRO A 132 -25.57 22.03 15.64
C PRO A 132 -24.11 22.16 15.21
N ILE A 133 -23.25 22.72 16.07
CA ILE A 133 -21.83 22.88 15.77
C ILE A 133 -21.15 21.52 15.69
N ARG A 134 -21.44 20.65 16.66
CA ARG A 134 -20.89 19.30 16.70
C ARG A 134 -21.37 18.44 15.53
N ILE A 135 -22.65 18.57 15.16
CA ILE A 135 -23.23 17.85 14.00
C ILE A 135 -22.51 18.26 12.71
N MET A 136 -22.31 19.57 12.49
CA MET A 136 -21.59 20.07 11.31
C MET A 136 -20.13 19.62 11.27
N ASN A 137 -19.45 19.57 12.43
CA ASN A 137 -18.08 19.08 12.52
C ASN A 137 -17.98 17.59 12.15
N GLU A 138 -18.88 16.76 12.68
CA GLU A 138 -18.94 15.33 12.34
C GLU A 138 -19.24 15.12 10.86
N TRP A 139 -20.11 15.94 10.27
CA TRP A 139 -20.38 15.91 8.82
C TRP A 139 -19.13 16.28 8.02
N HIS A 140 -18.40 17.34 8.39
CA HIS A 140 -17.17 17.72 7.69
C HIS A 140 -16.06 16.67 7.81
N ILE A 141 -15.91 16.04 8.98
CA ILE A 141 -14.99 14.92 9.20
C ILE A 141 -15.38 13.73 8.31
N PHE A 142 -16.68 13.43 8.22
CA PHE A 142 -17.20 12.39 7.34
C PHE A 142 -16.89 12.67 5.86
N GLU A 143 -16.97 13.93 5.42
CA GLU A 143 -16.60 14.36 4.05
C GLU A 143 -15.08 14.53 3.83
N GLY A 144 -14.25 14.31 4.86
CA GLY A 144 -12.80 14.50 4.78
C GLY A 144 -12.35 15.95 4.57
N ARG A 145 -13.17 16.93 4.96
CA ARG A 145 -12.89 18.37 4.82
C ARG A 145 -12.45 18.99 6.15
N GLU A 146 -11.59 19.99 6.09
CA GLU A 146 -11.22 20.78 7.26
C GLU A 146 -12.42 21.61 7.73
N CYS A 147 -12.71 21.55 9.03
CA CYS A 147 -13.76 22.35 9.64
C CYS A 147 -13.32 23.82 9.63
N PRO A 148 -14.06 24.69 8.94
CA PRO A 148 -13.65 26.08 8.93
C PRO A 148 -14.22 26.74 10.21
N SER A 149 -13.48 27.68 10.79
CA SER A 149 -13.55 27.96 12.25
C SER A 149 -14.68 28.92 12.71
N ASP A 150 -15.53 29.42 11.83
CA ASP A 150 -16.47 30.52 12.16
C ASP A 150 -17.84 30.49 11.42
N TYR A 151 -18.55 29.36 11.44
CA TYR A 151 -19.75 29.14 10.60
C TYR A 151 -21.08 29.12 11.38
N GLY A 152 -21.06 29.32 12.70
CA GLY A 152 -22.07 28.76 13.59
C GLY A 152 -23.21 29.65 14.08
N ILE A 153 -23.23 30.97 13.87
CA ILE A 153 -24.07 31.84 14.74
C ILE A 153 -25.36 32.36 14.06
N VAL A 154 -25.48 32.28 12.73
CA VAL A 154 -26.65 32.84 12.02
C VAL A 154 -27.72 31.77 11.73
N PHE A 155 -27.32 30.54 11.36
CA PHE A 155 -28.24 29.49 10.91
C PHE A 155 -28.98 28.76 12.03
N PHE A 156 -28.43 28.76 13.25
CA PHE A 156 -28.91 27.91 14.35
C PHE A 156 -29.54 28.72 15.51
N ARG A 157 -29.98 29.95 15.25
CA ARG A 157 -30.64 30.78 16.27
C ARG A 157 -31.98 30.16 16.64
N GLY A 158 -32.15 29.82 17.92
CA GLY A 158 -33.37 29.19 18.42
C GLY A 158 -33.41 27.67 18.27
N TRP A 159 -32.25 27.01 18.07
CA TRP A 159 -32.10 25.56 17.96
C TRP A 159 -32.90 24.75 19.00
N GLU A 160 -32.94 25.22 20.25
CA GLU A 160 -33.66 24.56 21.35
C GLU A 160 -35.19 24.51 21.14
N LYS A 161 -35.74 25.34 20.25
CA LYS A 161 -37.17 25.39 19.93
C LYS A 161 -37.52 24.63 18.65
N PHE A 162 -36.51 24.12 17.93
CA PHE A 162 -36.72 23.40 16.68
C PHE A 162 -37.16 21.97 16.96
N THR A 163 -38.10 21.49 16.15
CA THR A 163 -38.41 20.07 15.98
C THR A 163 -37.27 19.36 15.25
N ASP A 164 -37.21 18.03 15.33
CA ASP A 164 -36.16 17.25 14.67
C ASP A 164 -36.13 17.49 13.14
N ASP A 165 -37.29 17.62 12.50
CA ASP A 165 -37.41 17.95 11.08
C ASP A 165 -36.83 19.34 10.75
N GLU A 166 -37.09 20.34 11.60
CA GLU A 166 -36.54 21.70 11.45
C GLU A 166 -35.03 21.73 11.68
N LYS A 167 -34.52 20.91 12.62
CA LYS A 167 -33.08 20.75 12.86
C LYS A 167 -32.40 20.14 11.63
N ILE A 168 -32.97 19.09 11.03
CA ILE A 168 -32.45 18.48 9.79
C ILE A 168 -32.41 19.50 8.66
N ALA A 169 -33.49 20.25 8.48
CA ALA A 169 -33.59 21.29 7.45
C ALA A 169 -32.54 22.40 7.66
N ALA A 170 -32.35 22.87 8.91
CA ALA A 170 -31.39 23.90 9.25
C ALA A 170 -29.93 23.47 9.00
N VAL A 171 -29.56 22.24 9.38
CA VAL A 171 -28.21 21.70 9.13
C VAL A 171 -27.96 21.53 7.63
N THR A 172 -28.97 21.05 6.88
CA THR A 172 -28.86 20.87 5.42
C THR A 172 -28.72 22.21 4.68
N ASP A 173 -29.49 23.24 5.04
CA ASP A 173 -29.39 24.56 4.42
C ASP A 173 -28.08 25.26 4.78
N ALA A 174 -27.64 25.15 6.05
CA ALA A 174 -26.33 25.62 6.47
C ALA A 174 -25.23 25.01 5.59
N LYS A 175 -25.21 23.67 5.44
CA LYS A 175 -24.25 22.96 4.58
C LYS A 175 -24.28 23.49 3.14
N ARG A 176 -25.46 23.70 2.56
CA ARG A 176 -25.64 24.24 1.21
C ARG A 176 -25.08 25.65 1.06
N VAL A 177 -25.21 26.51 2.07
CA VAL A 177 -24.60 27.84 2.06
C VAL A 177 -23.07 27.74 2.18
N LEU A 178 -22.56 26.84 3.02
CA LEU A 178 -21.12 26.65 3.19
C LEU A 178 -20.46 26.18 1.90
N ASP A 179 -21.04 25.18 1.25
CA ASP A 179 -20.52 24.65 -0.02
C ASP A 179 -20.52 25.71 -1.12
N ARG A 180 -21.56 26.57 -1.18
CA ARG A 180 -21.59 27.72 -2.11
C ARG A 180 -20.48 28.73 -1.80
N SER A 181 -20.27 29.06 -0.52
CA SER A 181 -19.24 30.01 -0.10
C SER A 181 -17.81 29.51 -0.34
N ALA A 182 -17.59 28.19 -0.23
CA ALA A 182 -16.31 27.55 -0.46
C ALA A 182 -15.93 27.56 -1.95
N GLN A 183 -16.91 27.38 -2.84
CA GLN A 183 -16.69 27.48 -4.29
C GLN A 183 -16.33 28.91 -4.73
N THR A 184 -16.94 29.94 -4.12
CA THR A 184 -16.64 31.34 -4.46
C THR A 184 -15.24 31.80 -4.04
N LYS A 185 -14.63 31.20 -3.01
CA LYS A 185 -13.25 31.52 -2.55
C LYS A 185 -12.15 30.88 -3.41
N ALA A 186 -12.49 29.96 -4.32
CA ALA A 186 -11.54 29.26 -5.17
C ALA A 186 -11.35 29.91 -6.56
N CYS A 187 -11.98 31.05 -6.81
CA CYS A 187 -11.85 31.86 -8.04
C CYS A 187 -11.10 33.17 -7.79
#